data_AF-A0A428T6S3-F1
#
_entry.id   AF-A0A428T6S3-F1
#
_cell.length_a   1.000
_cell.length_b   1.000
_cell.length_c   1.000
_cell.angle_alpha   90.00
_cell.angle_beta   90.00
_cell.angle_gamma   90.00
#
_symmetry.space_group_name_H-M   'P 1'
#
loop_
_entity.id
_entity.type
_entity.pdbx_description
1 polymer ?
#
loop_
_entity_poly.entity_id
_entity_poly.type
_entity_poly.pdbx_seq_one_letter_code
_entity_poly.pdbx_strand_id
1 'polypeptide(L)'
;MMENRAKAFVTPHTDLGESPLYRAEDDTLHYVDVLSQKINILQLSGNHERRIIDCPEPITFLAFHQDGGYLICSFSSIVHMTDDGHWTVLKQVFSDVTKERLNDAGIDALGRLWVGSIDRVLEKIPKGTPEATRHQPWGCIYRYDTDGTLSVAQQGGVGAGNGLCWSPDGATMYHVDSYFNYVSAYDFDLKFGTISNKRLVVTHNKFDGEFDGLLTDANGDLYTFIWDGGAVIKYSSSGELIRTWDINAARVTHGAWVGSKLDKMIVTTAKRSDSEAGWEGEEAGALFYVPGETFIGLEKHVFGESARNK
;
A
#
# COMPACT_ATOMS: atom_id res chain seq x y z
N MET A 1 -15.76 26.59 5.61
CA MET A 1 -14.44 25.94 5.65
C MET A 1 -14.68 24.45 5.53
N MET A 2 -14.08 23.77 4.57
CA MET A 2 -14.22 22.31 4.49
C MET A 2 -13.57 21.68 5.73
N GLU A 3 -14.21 20.68 6.35
CA GLU A 3 -13.58 19.90 7.43
C GLU A 3 -12.30 19.26 6.87
N ASN A 4 -11.16 19.49 7.54
CA ASN A 4 -9.87 18.89 7.17
C ASN A 4 -9.47 17.73 8.09
N ARG A 5 -10.25 17.45 9.14
CA ARG A 5 -9.97 16.36 10.07
C ARG A 5 -10.82 15.14 9.71
N ALA A 6 -10.16 14.02 9.45
CA ALA A 6 -10.86 12.76 9.25
C ALA A 6 -11.52 12.27 10.55
N LYS A 7 -12.60 11.50 10.39
CA LYS A 7 -13.34 10.92 11.51
C LYS A 7 -13.10 9.42 11.53
N ALA A 8 -12.84 8.86 12.71
CA ALA A 8 -12.81 7.42 12.86
C ALA A 8 -14.17 6.86 12.45
N PHE A 9 -14.12 5.87 11.57
CA PHE A 9 -15.25 5.12 11.05
C PHE A 9 -15.45 3.83 11.84
N VAL A 10 -14.34 3.12 12.11
CA VAL A 10 -14.30 1.92 12.96
C VAL A 10 -13.28 2.16 14.04
N THR A 11 -13.64 1.87 15.29
CA THR A 11 -12.75 2.02 16.44
C THR A 11 -11.47 1.20 16.31
N PRO A 12 -10.39 1.56 17.04
CA PRO A 12 -9.13 0.82 17.06
C PRO A 12 -9.29 -0.70 17.21
N HIS A 13 -8.67 -1.47 16.32
CA HIS A 13 -8.67 -2.93 16.39
C HIS A 13 -7.50 -3.60 15.66
N THR A 14 -6.76 -2.90 14.79
CA THR A 14 -5.55 -3.44 14.15
C THR A 14 -4.29 -2.95 14.85
N ASP A 15 -3.26 -3.79 14.89
CA ASP A 15 -1.93 -3.38 15.35
C ASP A 15 -1.13 -2.75 14.20
N LEU A 16 -1.20 -3.33 12.99
CA LEU A 16 -0.69 -2.71 11.77
C LEU A 16 -1.69 -2.93 10.63
N GLY A 17 -2.67 -2.03 10.54
CA GLY A 17 -3.67 -2.05 9.48
C GLY A 17 -3.04 -1.66 8.15
N GLU A 18 -3.18 -2.48 7.12
CA GLU A 18 -2.51 -2.26 5.82
C GLU A 18 -3.33 -2.79 4.63
N SER A 19 -2.87 -2.46 3.42
CA SER A 19 -3.37 -2.99 2.15
C SER A 19 -4.91 -3.08 2.04
N PRO A 20 -5.63 -1.96 2.24
CA PRO A 20 -7.08 -1.94 2.08
C PRO A 20 -7.47 -2.12 0.61
N LEU A 21 -8.41 -3.03 0.37
CA LEU A 21 -8.90 -3.50 -0.91
C LEU A 21 -10.43 -3.54 -0.87
N TYR A 22 -11.07 -2.76 -1.73
CA TYR A 22 -12.53 -2.66 -1.77
C TYR A 22 -13.12 -3.53 -2.88
N ARG A 23 -14.23 -4.20 -2.58
CA ARG A 23 -15.04 -4.97 -3.52
C ARG A 23 -16.43 -4.35 -3.63
N ALA A 24 -16.77 -3.87 -4.82
CA ALA A 24 -18.00 -3.11 -5.04
C ALA A 24 -19.24 -4.01 -5.12
N GLU A 25 -19.08 -5.25 -5.58
CA GLU A 25 -20.17 -6.21 -5.81
C GLU A 25 -20.95 -6.52 -4.54
N ASP A 26 -20.26 -6.59 -3.41
CA ASP A 26 -20.85 -6.86 -2.09
C ASP A 26 -20.56 -5.77 -1.06
N ASP A 27 -20.02 -4.62 -1.46
CA ASP A 27 -19.74 -3.46 -0.61
C ASP A 27 -18.89 -3.82 0.63
N THR A 28 -17.81 -4.57 0.38
CA THR A 28 -16.89 -5.04 1.43
C THR A 28 -15.50 -4.42 1.30
N LEU A 29 -14.90 -4.08 2.44
CA LEU A 29 -13.50 -3.67 2.56
C LEU A 29 -12.68 -4.81 3.17
N HIS A 30 -11.65 -5.23 2.46
CA HIS A 30 -10.70 -6.26 2.85
C HIS A 30 -9.39 -5.57 3.21
N TYR A 31 -8.75 -5.89 4.32
CA TYR A 31 -7.50 -5.26 4.73
C TYR A 31 -6.77 -6.16 5.71
N VAL A 32 -5.45 -6.00 5.81
CA VAL A 32 -4.64 -6.86 6.68
C VAL A 32 -4.40 -6.20 8.02
N ASP A 33 -4.20 -7.03 9.04
CA ASP A 33 -3.38 -6.68 10.19
C ASP A 33 -2.07 -7.47 10.08
N VAL A 34 -1.00 -6.79 9.63
CA VAL A 34 0.27 -7.43 9.30
C VAL A 34 0.85 -8.14 10.52
N LEU A 35 0.84 -7.48 11.68
CA LEU A 35 1.47 -7.98 12.91
C LEU A 35 0.64 -9.08 13.56
N SER A 36 -0.69 -9.01 13.44
CA SER A 36 -1.59 -10.06 13.95
C SER A 36 -1.85 -11.21 12.97
N GLN A 37 -1.29 -11.17 11.75
CA GLN A 37 -1.43 -12.22 10.71
C GLN A 37 -2.90 -12.49 10.33
N LYS A 38 -3.66 -11.41 10.11
CA LYS A 38 -5.11 -11.49 9.85
C LYS A 38 -5.50 -10.75 8.59
N ILE A 39 -6.49 -11.30 7.89
CA ILE A 39 -7.30 -10.56 6.91
C ILE A 39 -8.63 -10.20 7.59
N ASN A 40 -8.95 -8.91 7.60
CA ASN A 40 -10.21 -8.38 8.07
C ASN A 40 -11.10 -8.10 6.85
N ILE A 41 -12.37 -8.47 6.95
CA ILE A 41 -13.39 -8.25 5.92
C ILE A 41 -14.54 -7.52 6.59
N LEU A 42 -14.74 -6.27 6.21
CA LEU A 42 -15.71 -5.36 6.81
C LEU A 42 -16.81 -5.06 5.80
N GLN A 43 -18.05 -5.33 6.15
CA GLN A 43 -19.20 -4.83 5.40
C GLN A 43 -19.30 -3.30 5.59
N LEU A 44 -19.34 -2.51 4.51
CA LEU A 44 -19.41 -1.05 4.64
C LEU A 44 -20.83 -0.51 4.78
N SER A 45 -21.84 -1.28 4.37
CA SER A 45 -23.25 -0.99 4.57
C SER A 45 -23.83 -1.77 5.76
N GLY A 46 -24.99 -1.35 6.23
CA GLY A 46 -25.70 -2.04 7.29
C GLY A 46 -25.05 -1.88 8.67
N ASN A 47 -24.73 -2.99 9.33
CA ASN A 47 -24.27 -3.04 10.72
C ASN A 47 -22.73 -3.01 10.88
N HIS A 48 -21.99 -2.90 9.77
CA HIS A 48 -20.53 -2.99 9.75
C HIS A 48 -19.97 -4.28 10.37
N GLU A 49 -20.60 -5.41 10.08
CA GLU A 49 -20.09 -6.71 10.50
C GLU A 49 -18.67 -6.94 9.97
N ARG A 50 -17.78 -7.38 10.86
CA ARG A 50 -16.39 -7.70 10.56
C ARG A 50 -16.13 -9.18 10.72
N ARG A 51 -15.72 -9.83 9.63
CA ARG A 51 -15.19 -11.19 9.62
C ARG A 51 -13.66 -11.15 9.61
N ILE A 52 -13.04 -12.14 10.25
CA ILE A 52 -11.59 -12.28 10.33
C ILE A 52 -11.21 -13.64 9.74
N ILE A 53 -10.12 -13.67 8.98
CA ILE A 53 -9.43 -14.89 8.55
C ILE A 53 -8.05 -14.85 9.18
N ASP A 54 -7.73 -15.85 10.01
CA ASP A 54 -6.38 -16.05 10.52
C ASP A 54 -5.51 -16.65 9.42
N CYS A 55 -4.28 -16.16 9.28
CA CYS A 55 -3.36 -16.59 8.25
C CYS A 55 -2.08 -17.22 8.83
N PRO A 56 -1.38 -18.09 8.08
CA PRO A 56 -0.21 -18.79 8.59
C PRO A 56 1.03 -17.90 8.77
N GLU A 57 1.06 -16.75 8.07
CA GLU A 57 2.20 -15.82 8.05
C GLU A 57 1.69 -14.36 8.01
N PRO A 58 2.53 -13.38 8.41
CA PRO A 58 2.26 -11.96 8.16
C PRO A 58 1.99 -11.67 6.69
N ILE A 59 0.91 -10.94 6.41
CA ILE A 59 0.54 -10.48 5.07
C ILE A 59 0.87 -9.01 4.96
N THR A 60 1.56 -8.60 3.91
CA THR A 60 1.89 -7.18 3.65
C THR A 60 1.09 -6.59 2.52
N PHE A 61 0.54 -7.42 1.62
CA PHE A 61 -0.29 -6.97 0.51
C PHE A 61 -1.39 -7.98 0.17
N LEU A 62 -2.56 -7.46 -0.22
CA LEU A 62 -3.72 -8.21 -0.71
C LEU A 62 -4.17 -7.68 -2.09
N ALA A 63 -4.46 -8.61 -3.01
CA ALA A 63 -5.26 -8.37 -4.20
C ALA A 63 -6.24 -9.53 -4.41
N PHE A 64 -7.34 -9.29 -5.14
CA PHE A 64 -8.18 -10.40 -5.60
C PHE A 64 -7.45 -11.20 -6.67
N HIS A 65 -7.72 -12.51 -6.71
CA HIS A 65 -7.18 -13.43 -7.70
C HIS A 65 -8.27 -13.85 -8.69
N GLN A 66 -7.95 -13.94 -9.98
CA GLN A 66 -8.92 -14.31 -11.03
C GLN A 66 -9.64 -15.65 -10.78
N ASP A 67 -8.94 -16.58 -10.13
CA ASP A 67 -9.46 -17.92 -9.80
C ASP A 67 -10.19 -17.97 -8.43
N GLY A 68 -10.54 -16.82 -7.87
CA GLY A 68 -11.17 -16.68 -6.55
C GLY A 68 -10.16 -16.53 -5.40
N GLY A 69 -10.63 -16.04 -4.26
CA GLY A 69 -9.80 -15.70 -3.11
C GLY A 69 -8.83 -14.53 -3.36
N TYR A 70 -7.61 -14.66 -2.84
CA TYR A 70 -6.62 -13.57 -2.78
C TYR A 70 -5.25 -13.99 -3.33
N LEU A 71 -4.61 -13.07 -4.03
CA LEU A 71 -3.17 -13.02 -4.16
C LEU A 71 -2.59 -12.26 -2.96
N ILE A 72 -1.58 -12.85 -2.32
CA ILE A 72 -0.98 -12.36 -1.08
C ILE A 72 0.53 -12.22 -1.27
N CYS A 73 1.09 -11.11 -0.78
CA CYS A 73 2.50 -11.06 -0.41
C CYS A 73 2.62 -11.29 1.10
N SER A 74 3.38 -12.32 1.51
CA SER A 74 3.94 -12.40 2.85
C SER A 74 5.32 -11.75 2.88
N PHE A 75 5.99 -11.70 4.03
CA PHE A 75 7.38 -11.21 4.08
C PHE A 75 8.34 -11.93 3.13
N SER A 76 8.07 -13.20 2.79
CA SER A 76 8.99 -14.05 2.05
C SER A 76 8.48 -14.50 0.68
N SER A 77 7.16 -14.52 0.47
CA SER A 77 6.54 -15.32 -0.58
C SER A 77 5.32 -14.65 -1.21
N ILE A 78 5.05 -15.06 -2.46
CA ILE A 78 3.80 -14.79 -3.16
C ILE A 78 2.91 -16.03 -3.02
N VAL A 79 1.67 -15.81 -2.63
CA VAL A 79 0.73 -16.84 -2.21
C VAL A 79 -0.61 -16.65 -2.90
N HIS A 80 -1.26 -17.75 -3.26
CA HIS A 80 -2.70 -17.78 -3.55
C HIS A 80 -3.42 -18.41 -2.37
N MET A 81 -4.34 -17.65 -1.77
CA MET A 81 -5.27 -18.18 -0.78
C MET A 81 -6.66 -18.25 -1.41
N THR A 82 -7.22 -19.44 -1.55
CA THR A 82 -8.57 -19.62 -2.11
C THR A 82 -9.67 -19.24 -1.09
N ASP A 83 -10.92 -19.12 -1.56
CA ASP A 83 -12.05 -18.68 -0.72
C ASP A 83 -12.34 -19.62 0.48
N ASP A 84 -11.96 -20.89 0.39
CA ASP A 84 -12.09 -21.87 1.49
C ASP A 84 -10.92 -21.80 2.50
N GLY A 85 -9.95 -20.92 2.26
CA GLY A 85 -8.77 -20.71 3.10
C GLY A 85 -7.56 -21.56 2.73
N HIS A 86 -7.58 -22.34 1.65
CA HIS A 86 -6.40 -23.11 1.23
C HIS A 86 -5.26 -22.18 0.79
N TRP A 87 -4.13 -22.25 1.51
CA TRP A 87 -2.94 -21.42 1.33
C TRP A 87 -1.88 -22.11 0.47
N THR A 88 -1.65 -21.62 -0.75
CA THR A 88 -0.67 -22.16 -1.68
C THR A 88 0.45 -21.16 -1.94
N VAL A 89 1.69 -21.52 -1.58
CA VAL A 89 2.86 -20.72 -1.96
C VAL A 89 3.11 -20.89 -3.46
N LEU A 90 2.86 -19.83 -4.23
CA LEU A 90 3.12 -19.82 -5.67
C LEU A 90 4.60 -19.59 -5.96
N LYS A 91 5.24 -18.72 -5.18
CA LYS A 91 6.65 -18.38 -5.34
C LYS A 91 7.26 -17.97 -4.01
N GLN A 92 8.25 -18.74 -3.53
CA GLN A 92 9.16 -18.26 -2.49
C GLN A 92 10.15 -17.28 -3.12
N VAL A 93 10.17 -16.05 -2.63
CA VAL A 93 11.08 -14.98 -3.11
C VAL A 93 12.35 -14.98 -2.27
N PHE A 94 12.20 -15.06 -0.95
CA PHE A 94 13.31 -15.06 0.01
C PHE A 94 13.26 -16.29 0.90
N SER A 95 14.37 -17.01 1.02
CA SER A 95 14.53 -18.07 2.02
C SER A 95 14.91 -17.53 3.41
N ASP A 96 15.40 -16.29 3.47
CA ASP A 96 15.82 -15.59 4.69
C ASP A 96 15.39 -14.12 4.59
N VAL A 97 14.47 -13.72 5.47
CA VAL A 97 13.90 -12.36 5.49
C VAL A 97 14.67 -11.39 6.39
N THR A 98 15.84 -11.77 6.92
CA THR A 98 16.62 -10.90 7.81
C THR A 98 17.32 -9.76 7.09
N LYS A 99 17.58 -9.92 5.78
CA LYS A 99 18.21 -8.92 4.92
C LYS A 99 17.23 -8.19 4.02
N GLU A 100 16.20 -8.89 3.57
CA GLU A 100 15.22 -8.37 2.63
C GLU A 100 13.87 -9.04 2.83
N ARG A 101 12.79 -8.28 2.72
CA ARG A 101 11.43 -8.83 2.76
C ARG A 101 10.54 -8.12 1.74
N LEU A 102 9.50 -8.79 1.27
CA LEU A 102 8.43 -8.11 0.55
C LEU A 102 7.65 -7.21 1.52
N ASN A 103 7.05 -6.16 0.95
CA ASN A 103 6.22 -5.22 1.70
C ASN A 103 4.99 -4.85 0.87
N ASP A 104 4.89 -3.61 0.39
CA ASP A 104 3.71 -3.18 -0.35
C ASP A 104 3.84 -3.42 -1.86
N ALA A 105 2.70 -3.46 -2.54
CA ALA A 105 2.60 -3.87 -3.92
C ALA A 105 1.41 -3.21 -4.65
N GLY A 106 1.29 -3.52 -5.93
CA GLY A 106 0.14 -3.17 -6.74
C GLY A 106 -0.06 -4.16 -7.89
N ILE A 107 -1.27 -4.22 -8.42
CA ILE A 107 -1.58 -4.99 -9.63
C ILE A 107 -1.74 -4.02 -10.80
N ASP A 108 -1.03 -4.28 -11.90
CA ASP A 108 -1.16 -3.46 -13.11
C ASP A 108 -2.39 -3.85 -13.97
N ALA A 109 -2.66 -3.08 -15.02
CA ALA A 109 -3.85 -3.28 -15.87
C ALA A 109 -3.83 -4.58 -16.71
N LEU A 110 -2.72 -5.34 -16.72
CA LEU A 110 -2.66 -6.69 -17.29
C LEU A 110 -2.65 -7.78 -16.21
N GLY A 111 -2.96 -7.44 -14.97
CA GLY A 111 -3.11 -8.40 -13.88
C GLY A 111 -1.79 -8.92 -13.34
N ARG A 112 -0.67 -8.21 -13.55
CA ARG A 112 0.65 -8.58 -12.99
C ARG A 112 0.87 -7.92 -11.64
N LEU A 113 1.48 -8.65 -10.71
CA LEU A 113 1.88 -8.12 -9.41
C LEU A 113 3.21 -7.38 -9.52
N TRP A 114 3.28 -6.19 -8.94
CA TRP A 114 4.48 -5.39 -8.78
C TRP A 114 4.70 -5.12 -7.30
N VAL A 115 5.83 -5.53 -6.74
CA VAL A 115 6.07 -5.48 -5.30
C VAL A 115 7.42 -4.85 -4.97
N GLY A 116 7.41 -3.90 -4.05
CA GLY A 116 8.61 -3.33 -3.46
C GLY A 116 9.10 -4.19 -2.30
N SER A 117 10.40 -4.35 -2.18
CA SER A 117 11.01 -4.95 -0.99
C SER A 117 11.62 -3.90 -0.06
N ILE A 118 11.84 -4.32 1.18
CA ILE A 118 12.57 -3.53 2.18
C ILE A 118 13.94 -4.15 2.40
N ASP A 119 14.97 -3.31 2.30
CA ASP A 119 16.31 -3.60 2.82
C ASP A 119 16.26 -3.56 4.35
N ARG A 120 16.16 -4.73 4.98
CA ARG A 120 16.03 -4.89 6.44
C ARG A 120 17.30 -4.50 7.21
N VAL A 121 18.42 -4.35 6.53
CA VAL A 121 19.65 -3.83 7.14
C VAL A 121 19.56 -2.31 7.17
N LEU A 122 19.24 -1.69 6.03
CA LEU A 122 19.10 -0.23 5.94
C LEU A 122 17.96 0.30 6.81
N GLU A 123 16.82 -0.39 6.86
CA GLU A 123 15.64 -0.07 7.69
C GLU A 123 16.01 0.22 9.15
N LYS A 124 17.05 -0.44 9.67
CA LYS A 124 17.51 -0.31 11.08
C LYS A 124 18.51 0.81 11.30
N ILE A 125 19.06 1.39 10.23
CA ILE A 125 20.08 2.42 10.32
C ILE A 125 19.39 3.79 10.33
N PRO A 126 19.60 4.63 11.36
CA PRO A 126 18.98 5.95 11.41
C PRO A 126 19.35 6.79 10.18
N LYS A 127 18.35 7.46 9.62
CA LYS A 127 18.48 8.30 8.42
C LYS A 127 19.47 9.45 8.66
N GLY A 128 20.17 9.86 7.60
CA GLY A 128 21.13 10.97 7.65
C GLY A 128 22.44 10.66 8.39
N THR A 129 22.63 9.42 8.89
CA THR A 129 23.89 9.01 9.51
C THR A 129 24.96 8.69 8.46
N PRO A 130 26.27 8.77 8.81
CA PRO A 130 27.34 8.34 7.90
C PRO A 130 27.25 6.86 7.50
N GLU A 131 26.67 6.02 8.34
CA GLU A 131 26.43 4.61 8.05
C GLU A 131 25.38 4.44 6.95
N ALA A 132 24.23 5.12 7.07
CA ALA A 132 23.18 5.13 6.07
C ALA A 132 23.70 5.56 4.68
N THR A 133 24.52 6.62 4.64
CA THR A 133 25.08 7.14 3.38
C THR A 133 26.09 6.18 2.71
N ARG A 134 26.73 5.28 3.49
CA ARG A 134 27.70 4.32 2.95
C ARG A 134 27.04 3.00 2.52
N HIS A 135 25.87 2.69 3.07
CA HIS A 135 25.12 1.50 2.72
C HIS A 135 24.53 1.63 1.31
N GLN A 136 24.77 0.64 0.45
CA GLN A 136 24.11 0.58 -0.86
C GLN A 136 22.81 -0.20 -0.70
N PRO A 137 21.64 0.43 -0.90
CA PRO A 137 20.36 -0.24 -0.69
C PRO A 137 20.20 -1.36 -1.71
N TRP A 138 19.92 -2.57 -1.23
CA TRP A 138 19.71 -3.74 -2.09
C TRP A 138 18.25 -4.08 -2.31
N GLY A 139 17.32 -3.40 -1.65
CA GLY A 139 15.89 -3.55 -1.92
C GLY A 139 15.61 -3.30 -3.40
N CYS A 140 14.62 -4.00 -3.93
CA CYS A 140 14.29 -4.09 -5.34
C CYS A 140 12.80 -3.80 -5.57
N ILE A 141 12.46 -3.59 -6.84
CA ILE A 141 11.08 -3.73 -7.33
C ILE A 141 11.02 -5.01 -8.15
N TYR A 142 10.12 -5.91 -7.78
CA TYR A 142 9.87 -7.17 -8.48
C TYR A 142 8.57 -7.10 -9.27
N ARG A 143 8.52 -7.85 -10.37
CA ARG A 143 7.31 -8.13 -11.13
C ARG A 143 7.05 -9.63 -11.13
N TYR A 144 5.85 -10.03 -10.77
CA TYR A 144 5.37 -11.40 -10.85
C TYR A 144 4.28 -11.50 -11.91
N ASP A 145 4.59 -12.25 -12.96
CA ASP A 145 3.72 -12.46 -14.11
C ASP A 145 2.71 -13.58 -13.85
N THR A 146 1.62 -13.59 -14.62
CA THR A 146 0.51 -14.54 -14.48
C THR A 146 0.88 -15.97 -14.87
N ASP A 147 2.04 -16.18 -15.50
CA ASP A 147 2.64 -17.49 -15.80
C ASP A 147 3.54 -18.03 -14.68
N GLY A 148 3.69 -17.28 -13.58
CA GLY A 148 4.52 -17.63 -12.43
C GLY A 148 5.97 -17.14 -12.53
N THR A 149 6.34 -16.41 -13.58
CA THR A 149 7.67 -15.81 -13.72
C THR A 149 7.84 -14.65 -12.74
N LEU A 150 8.94 -14.67 -11.97
CA LEU A 150 9.36 -13.56 -11.13
C LEU A 150 10.57 -12.87 -11.76
N SER A 151 10.43 -11.59 -12.07
CA SER A 151 11.47 -10.74 -12.65
C SER A 151 11.87 -9.63 -11.69
N VAL A 152 13.14 -9.26 -11.66
CA VAL A 152 13.61 -8.04 -10.98
C VAL A 152 13.46 -6.87 -11.95
N ALA A 153 12.48 -6.01 -11.72
CA ALA A 153 12.21 -4.85 -12.58
C ALA A 153 13.14 -3.67 -12.28
N GLN A 154 13.54 -3.51 -11.01
CA GLN A 154 14.62 -2.63 -10.59
C GLN A 154 15.50 -3.37 -9.58
N GLN A 155 16.79 -3.53 -9.90
CA GLN A 155 17.76 -4.11 -9.00
C GLN A 155 18.34 -3.02 -8.08
N GLY A 156 18.17 -3.18 -6.78
CA GLY A 156 18.73 -2.26 -5.78
C GLY A 156 18.10 -0.86 -5.80
N GLY A 157 18.65 0.01 -4.95
CA GLY A 157 18.25 1.42 -4.87
C GLY A 157 16.89 1.67 -4.23
N VAL A 158 16.29 0.65 -3.60
CA VAL A 158 15.12 0.77 -2.72
C VAL A 158 15.57 0.51 -1.28
N GLY A 159 15.24 1.44 -0.38
CA GLY A 159 15.49 1.30 1.05
C GLY A 159 14.31 0.63 1.75
N ALA A 160 13.13 1.23 1.66
CA ALA A 160 11.89 0.64 2.13
C ALA A 160 10.78 0.81 1.09
N GLY A 161 10.60 -0.20 0.24
CA GLY A 161 9.59 -0.19 -0.82
C GLY A 161 8.18 -0.25 -0.24
N ASN A 162 7.38 0.76 -0.58
CA ASN A 162 6.04 0.93 -0.05
C ASN A 162 5.07 1.26 -1.20
N GLY A 163 4.03 2.06 -0.95
CA GLY A 163 2.96 2.41 -1.88
C GLY A 163 3.33 2.39 -3.37
N LEU A 164 2.60 1.58 -4.15
CA LEU A 164 2.81 1.41 -5.59
C LEU A 164 1.47 1.57 -6.35
N CYS A 165 1.45 2.44 -7.35
CA CYS A 165 0.27 2.67 -8.18
C CYS A 165 0.62 3.13 -9.60
N TRP A 166 -0.39 3.35 -10.44
CA TRP A 166 -0.22 3.81 -11.82
C TRP A 166 -1.04 5.07 -12.09
N SER A 167 -0.58 5.88 -13.03
CA SER A 167 -1.39 6.96 -13.60
C SER A 167 -2.66 6.39 -14.25
N PRO A 168 -3.75 7.18 -14.37
CA PRO A 168 -5.02 6.71 -14.93
C PRO A 168 -4.90 6.19 -16.37
N ASP A 169 -3.97 6.73 -17.15
CA ASP A 169 -3.66 6.29 -18.52
C ASP A 169 -2.76 5.05 -18.58
N GLY A 170 -2.26 4.58 -17.43
CA GLY A 170 -1.36 3.44 -17.32
C GLY A 170 0.05 3.68 -17.88
N ALA A 171 0.44 4.92 -18.18
CA ALA A 171 1.74 5.23 -18.79
C ALA A 171 2.85 5.52 -17.76
N THR A 172 2.49 5.79 -16.50
CA THR A 172 3.44 6.06 -15.42
C THR A 172 3.17 5.13 -14.24
N MET A 173 4.23 4.50 -13.73
CA MET A 173 4.19 3.82 -12.43
C MET A 173 4.78 4.76 -11.37
N TYR A 174 4.13 4.86 -10.22
CA TYR A 174 4.61 5.59 -9.06
C TYR A 174 4.97 4.62 -7.94
N HIS A 175 5.99 4.96 -7.17
CA HIS A 175 6.47 4.12 -6.06
C HIS A 175 7.00 4.99 -4.92
N VAL A 176 6.57 4.69 -3.70
CA VAL A 176 7.08 5.27 -2.46
C VAL A 176 8.31 4.52 -1.98
N ASP A 177 9.33 5.26 -1.59
CA ASP A 177 10.40 4.73 -0.73
C ASP A 177 10.36 5.46 0.62
N SER A 178 9.91 4.77 1.67
CA SER A 178 9.74 5.38 3.00
C SER A 178 11.07 5.75 3.63
N TYR A 179 12.11 4.93 3.41
CA TYR A 179 13.44 5.18 3.98
C TYR A 179 14.03 6.48 3.43
N PHE A 180 13.96 6.66 2.11
CA PHE A 180 14.41 7.91 1.48
C PHE A 180 13.37 9.03 1.47
N ASN A 181 12.15 8.72 1.87
CA ASN A 181 11.02 9.64 2.02
C ASN A 181 10.70 10.43 0.74
N TYR A 182 10.54 9.71 -0.38
CA TYR A 182 10.13 10.30 -1.66
C TYR A 182 9.11 9.44 -2.39
N VAL A 183 8.45 10.05 -3.38
CA VAL A 183 7.70 9.35 -4.43
C VAL A 183 8.48 9.45 -5.73
N SER A 184 8.81 8.29 -6.31
CA SER A 184 9.38 8.18 -7.66
C SER A 184 8.28 7.93 -8.70
N ALA A 185 8.52 8.37 -9.93
CA ALA A 185 7.78 7.99 -11.12
C ALA A 185 8.70 7.31 -12.13
N TYR A 186 8.11 6.41 -12.90
CA TYR A 186 8.76 5.65 -13.96
C TYR A 186 7.89 5.69 -15.20
N ASP A 187 8.49 5.80 -16.37
CA ASP A 187 7.79 5.53 -17.62
C ASP A 187 7.48 4.02 -17.65
N PHE A 188 6.20 3.69 -17.81
CA PHE A 188 5.69 2.33 -17.72
C PHE A 188 5.21 1.83 -19.07
N ASP A 189 5.86 0.78 -19.58
CA ASP A 189 5.36 0.06 -20.75
C ASP A 189 4.44 -1.07 -20.30
N LEU A 190 3.13 -0.86 -20.39
CA LEU A 190 2.14 -1.86 -20.01
C LEU A 190 2.31 -3.16 -20.81
N LYS A 191 2.64 -3.09 -22.10
CA LYS A 191 2.73 -4.27 -22.96
C LYS A 191 3.88 -5.18 -22.56
N PHE A 192 5.06 -4.62 -22.33
CA PHE A 192 6.26 -5.40 -21.98
C PHE A 192 6.46 -5.56 -20.47
N GLY A 193 5.75 -4.77 -19.67
CA GLY A 193 5.89 -4.75 -18.20
C GLY A 193 7.24 -4.24 -17.77
N THR A 194 7.71 -3.16 -18.37
CA THR A 194 9.02 -2.59 -18.08
C THR A 194 8.89 -1.18 -17.55
N ILE A 195 9.76 -0.82 -16.61
CA ILE A 195 9.90 0.54 -16.07
C ILE A 195 11.21 1.15 -16.55
N SER A 196 11.20 2.47 -16.79
CA SER A 196 12.39 3.23 -17.20
C SER A 196 12.30 4.69 -16.74
N ASN A 197 13.36 5.46 -16.96
CA ASN A 197 13.38 6.92 -16.72
C ASN A 197 12.90 7.32 -15.32
N LYS A 198 13.43 6.66 -14.28
CA LYS A 198 13.15 6.98 -12.88
C LYS A 198 13.38 8.48 -12.62
N ARG A 199 12.38 9.14 -12.06
CA ARG A 199 12.41 10.55 -11.65
C ARG A 199 11.71 10.73 -10.31
N LEU A 200 12.17 11.66 -9.49
CA LEU A 200 11.49 12.00 -8.24
C LEU A 200 10.38 13.01 -8.53
N VAL A 201 9.19 12.75 -8.02
CA VAL A 201 8.01 13.63 -8.19
C VAL A 201 7.70 14.37 -6.89
N VAL A 202 7.73 13.66 -5.76
CA VAL A 202 7.58 14.26 -4.43
C VAL A 202 8.84 13.96 -3.64
N THR A 203 9.53 15.00 -3.17
CA THR A 203 10.83 14.88 -2.47
C THR A 203 10.83 15.46 -1.06
N HIS A 204 9.70 16.04 -0.65
CA HIS A 204 9.58 16.71 0.64
C HIS A 204 8.24 16.34 1.27
N ASN A 205 8.31 15.67 2.42
CA ASN A 205 7.18 15.60 3.33
C ASN A 205 7.11 16.94 4.09
N LYS A 206 5.91 17.53 4.19
CA LYS A 206 5.71 18.75 5.01
C LYS A 206 5.60 18.44 6.50
N PHE A 207 5.36 17.17 6.84
CA PHE A 207 5.17 16.69 8.19
C PHE A 207 6.42 15.96 8.66
N ASP A 208 6.56 15.86 9.98
CA ASP A 208 7.40 14.81 10.57
C ASP A 208 6.82 13.46 10.14
N GLY A 209 7.69 12.50 9.81
CA GLY A 209 7.27 11.17 9.36
C GLY A 209 7.58 10.84 7.89
N GLU A 210 7.05 9.71 7.46
CA GLU A 210 7.46 9.01 6.24
C GLU A 210 6.27 8.76 5.33
N PHE A 211 6.46 8.91 4.02
CA PHE A 211 5.47 8.41 3.05
C PHE A 211 5.36 6.89 3.18
N ASP A 212 4.13 6.40 3.20
CA ASP A 212 3.79 4.99 3.35
C ASP A 212 3.05 4.48 2.10
N GLY A 213 1.75 4.19 2.18
CA GLY A 213 0.92 3.83 1.04
C GLY A 213 0.80 4.92 -0.03
N LEU A 214 0.31 4.51 -1.21
CA LEU A 214 0.14 5.39 -2.36
C LEU A 214 -1.12 5.04 -3.19
N LEU A 215 -1.90 6.06 -3.54
CA LEU A 215 -3.01 5.96 -4.49
C LEU A 215 -2.92 7.04 -5.56
N THR A 216 -3.57 6.77 -6.69
CA THR A 216 -3.95 7.76 -7.71
C THR A 216 -5.46 7.90 -7.76
N ASP A 217 -5.95 9.11 -8.02
CA ASP A 217 -7.33 9.34 -8.44
C ASP A 217 -7.42 9.42 -9.98
N ALA A 218 -8.63 9.51 -10.51
CA ALA A 218 -8.89 9.59 -11.95
C ALA A 218 -8.38 10.89 -12.61
N ASN A 219 -8.04 11.92 -11.83
CA ASN A 219 -7.38 13.12 -12.36
C ASN A 219 -5.85 12.95 -12.45
N GLY A 220 -5.32 11.86 -11.90
CA GLY A 220 -3.89 11.58 -11.82
C GLY A 220 -3.22 12.23 -10.60
N ASP A 221 -4.00 12.74 -9.65
CA ASP A 221 -3.45 13.26 -8.40
C ASP A 221 -3.01 12.09 -7.50
N LEU A 222 -1.92 12.30 -6.76
CA LEU A 222 -1.30 11.32 -5.88
C LEU A 222 -1.78 11.53 -4.44
N TYR A 223 -2.08 10.44 -3.75
CA TYR A 223 -2.43 10.44 -2.33
C TYR A 223 -1.47 9.55 -1.58
N THR A 224 -0.82 10.09 -0.55
CA THR A 224 0.08 9.34 0.31
C THR A 224 -0.28 9.53 1.77
N PHE A 225 0.05 8.51 2.55
CA PHE A 225 -0.30 8.34 3.96
C PHE A 225 0.99 8.50 4.76
N ILE A 226 0.93 9.25 5.85
CA ILE A 226 2.13 9.66 6.55
C ILE A 226 2.29 8.83 7.82
N TRP A 227 3.22 7.87 7.77
CA TRP A 227 3.68 7.12 8.91
C TRP A 227 4.40 8.05 9.90
N ASP A 228 4.01 8.00 11.18
CA ASP A 228 4.45 8.88 12.25
C ASP A 228 4.18 10.39 12.03
N GLY A 229 3.35 10.76 11.06
CA GLY A 229 2.95 12.15 10.78
C GLY A 229 1.47 12.46 10.89
N GLY A 230 0.60 11.44 11.05
CA GLY A 230 -0.81 11.65 11.33
C GLY A 230 -1.60 12.35 10.24
N ALA A 231 -1.26 12.12 8.97
CA ALA A 231 -1.88 12.82 7.86
C ALA A 231 -2.09 11.94 6.61
N VAL A 232 -3.02 12.38 5.77
CA VAL A 232 -3.10 12.04 4.35
C VAL A 232 -2.77 13.29 3.56
N ILE A 233 -1.93 13.18 2.53
CA ILE A 233 -1.56 14.31 1.69
C ILE A 233 -1.89 13.99 0.23
N LYS A 234 -2.61 14.92 -0.39
CA LYS A 234 -2.86 14.96 -1.83
C LYS A 234 -1.82 15.84 -2.51
N TYR A 235 -1.17 15.31 -3.53
CA TYR A 235 -0.28 16.00 -4.44
C TYR A 235 -0.84 15.95 -5.87
N SER A 236 -0.50 16.93 -6.70
CA SER A 236 -0.72 16.82 -8.13
C SER A 236 0.18 15.73 -8.74
N SER A 237 -0.11 15.34 -9.97
CA SER A 237 0.79 14.47 -10.76
C SER A 237 2.20 15.05 -10.97
N SER A 238 2.37 16.37 -10.82
CA SER A 238 3.68 17.06 -10.84
C SER A 238 4.35 17.16 -9.47
N GLY A 239 3.70 16.68 -8.41
CA GLY A 239 4.24 16.69 -7.04
C GLY A 239 3.96 17.96 -6.24
N GLU A 240 3.07 18.83 -6.72
CA GLU A 240 2.65 20.01 -5.97
C GLU A 240 1.64 19.62 -4.89
N LEU A 241 1.85 20.07 -3.65
CA LEU A 241 0.90 19.78 -2.57
C LEU A 241 -0.43 20.52 -2.81
N ILE A 242 -1.51 19.76 -2.91
CA ILE A 242 -2.87 20.26 -3.11
C ILE A 242 -3.59 20.37 -1.77
N ARG A 243 -3.58 19.30 -0.97
CA ARG A 243 -4.37 19.24 0.27
C ARG A 243 -3.77 18.29 1.29
N THR A 244 -4.10 18.54 2.55
CA THR A 244 -3.81 17.64 3.67
C THR A 244 -5.09 17.42 4.48
N TRP A 245 -5.27 16.19 4.95
CA TRP A 245 -6.23 15.84 5.99
C TRP A 245 -5.54 15.30 7.22
N ASP A 246 -5.92 15.81 8.38
CA ASP A 246 -5.38 15.38 9.67
C ASP A 246 -6.10 14.11 10.14
N ILE A 247 -5.33 13.14 10.59
CA ILE A 247 -5.78 11.87 11.14
C ILE A 247 -5.34 11.79 12.60
N ASN A 248 -6.25 11.41 13.50
CA ASN A 248 -5.95 11.28 14.93
C ASN A 248 -5.31 9.94 15.29
N ALA A 249 -4.31 9.56 14.49
CA ALA A 249 -3.47 8.39 14.65
C ALA A 249 -2.13 8.72 14.00
N ALA A 250 -1.02 8.54 14.70
CA ALA A 250 0.30 8.94 14.22
C ALA A 250 0.73 8.15 12.98
N ARG A 251 0.44 6.85 12.95
CA ARG A 251 0.84 5.93 11.87
C ARG A 251 -0.31 5.73 10.90
N VAL A 252 -0.39 6.61 9.91
CA VAL A 252 -1.33 6.48 8.80
C VAL A 252 -0.66 5.68 7.69
N THR A 253 -1.23 4.54 7.34
CA THR A 253 -0.51 3.52 6.55
C THR A 253 -0.92 3.49 5.10
N HIS A 254 -2.21 3.33 4.80
CA HIS A 254 -2.71 3.19 3.44
C HIS A 254 -4.18 3.64 3.35
N GLY A 255 -4.73 3.69 2.14
CA GLY A 255 -6.15 3.89 1.92
C GLY A 255 -6.72 3.16 0.71
N ALA A 256 -8.03 3.15 0.61
CA ALA A 256 -8.78 2.60 -0.52
C ALA A 256 -9.93 3.52 -0.93
N TRP A 257 -10.16 3.59 -2.24
CA TRP A 257 -11.38 4.18 -2.79
C TRP A 257 -12.55 3.24 -2.54
N VAL A 258 -13.66 3.76 -2.02
CA VAL A 258 -14.84 2.96 -1.64
C VAL A 258 -16.14 3.63 -2.07
N GLY A 259 -17.24 2.87 -2.00
CA GLY A 259 -18.56 3.27 -2.44
C GLY A 259 -18.82 2.95 -3.91
N SER A 260 -20.09 2.89 -4.31
CA SER A 260 -20.51 2.49 -5.66
C SER A 260 -19.98 3.37 -6.79
N LYS A 261 -19.51 4.58 -6.47
CA LYS A 261 -18.88 5.52 -7.41
C LYS A 261 -17.39 5.74 -7.12
N LEU A 262 -16.82 4.98 -6.18
CA LEU A 262 -15.45 5.18 -5.69
C LEU A 262 -15.19 6.64 -5.26
N ASP A 263 -16.18 7.26 -4.63
CA ASP A 263 -16.22 8.69 -4.30
C ASP A 263 -15.89 9.00 -2.83
N LYS A 264 -15.48 7.97 -2.09
CA LYS A 264 -15.04 8.04 -0.69
C LYS A 264 -13.68 7.37 -0.55
N MET A 265 -12.94 7.75 0.50
CA MET A 265 -11.69 7.11 0.87
C MET A 265 -11.75 6.62 2.31
N ILE A 266 -11.46 5.33 2.51
CA ILE A 266 -11.15 4.77 3.84
C ILE A 266 -9.64 4.69 3.99
N VAL A 267 -9.17 4.95 5.20
CA VAL A 267 -7.75 4.98 5.56
C VAL A 267 -7.49 4.01 6.71
N THR A 268 -6.44 3.20 6.55
CA THR A 268 -5.91 2.30 7.58
C THR A 268 -4.87 3.02 8.43
N THR A 269 -4.75 2.59 9.68
CA THR A 269 -3.74 3.11 10.61
C THR A 269 -3.14 1.98 11.43
N ALA A 270 -2.01 2.27 12.07
CA ALA A 270 -1.31 1.34 12.94
C ALA A 270 -1.17 1.89 14.36
N LYS A 271 -0.94 0.98 15.30
CA LYS A 271 -0.51 1.31 16.65
C LYS A 271 1.00 1.45 16.73
N ARG A 272 1.45 2.12 17.78
CA ARG A 272 2.81 2.04 18.27
C ARG A 272 2.94 0.82 19.17
N SER A 273 4.11 0.20 19.17
CA SER A 273 4.40 -0.78 20.21
C SER A 273 4.58 -0.05 21.55
N ASP A 274 4.29 -0.73 22.66
CA ASP A 274 4.45 -0.16 24.02
C ASP A 274 5.88 0.34 24.31
N SER A 275 6.86 -0.13 23.53
CA SER A 275 8.27 0.26 23.65
C SER A 275 8.67 1.54 22.92
N GLU A 276 7.79 2.08 22.07
CA GLU A 276 8.06 3.24 21.23
C GLU A 276 7.53 4.52 21.88
N ALA A 277 8.40 5.51 22.07
CA ALA A 277 8.02 6.81 22.61
C ALA A 277 7.45 7.74 21.54
N GLY A 278 6.43 8.53 21.88
CA GLY A 278 5.89 9.62 21.07
C GLY A 278 4.37 9.65 21.08
N TRP A 279 3.79 10.64 20.39
CA TRP A 279 2.34 10.69 20.23
C TRP A 279 1.87 9.55 19.30
N GLU A 280 0.82 8.85 19.71
CA GLU A 280 0.22 7.75 18.96
C GLU A 280 -1.15 8.13 18.37
N GLY A 281 -1.88 9.03 19.02
CA GLY A 281 -3.27 9.35 18.71
C GLY A 281 -4.26 8.39 19.39
N GLU A 282 -5.40 8.91 19.82
CA GLU A 282 -6.42 8.13 20.56
C GLU A 282 -7.12 7.07 19.70
N GLU A 283 -6.99 7.20 18.38
CA GLU A 283 -7.66 6.35 17.39
C GLU A 283 -6.64 5.54 16.58
N ALA A 284 -5.44 5.27 17.13
CA ALA A 284 -4.44 4.43 16.46
C ALA A 284 -4.92 2.98 16.27
N GLY A 285 -4.75 2.44 15.06
CA GLY A 285 -5.30 1.14 14.66
C GLY A 285 -6.79 1.17 14.28
N ALA A 286 -7.37 2.37 14.11
CA ALA A 286 -8.73 2.57 13.60
C ALA A 286 -8.76 2.65 12.06
N LEU A 287 -9.97 2.59 11.50
CA LEU A 287 -10.25 3.01 10.13
C LEU A 287 -10.87 4.40 10.12
N PHE A 288 -10.52 5.24 9.14
CA PHE A 288 -11.03 6.60 9.03
C PHE A 288 -11.72 6.84 7.68
N TYR A 289 -12.75 7.69 7.67
CA TYR A 289 -13.23 8.33 6.44
C TYR A 289 -12.60 9.71 6.27
N VAL A 290 -12.10 9.99 5.07
CA VAL A 290 -11.61 11.33 4.71
C VAL A 290 -12.76 12.21 4.22
N PRO A 291 -12.96 13.42 4.79
CA PRO A 291 -14.09 14.27 4.47
C PRO A 291 -13.82 15.26 3.33
N GLY A 292 -14.91 15.85 2.82
CA GLY A 292 -14.88 17.18 2.24
C GLY A 292 -14.40 17.27 0.79
N GLU A 293 -14.35 16.18 0.05
CA GLU A 293 -14.19 16.15 -1.42
C GLU A 293 -15.10 15.09 -2.04
N THR A 294 -15.52 15.33 -3.29
CA THR A 294 -15.99 14.25 -4.15
C THR A 294 -14.75 13.64 -4.79
N PHE A 295 -14.27 12.53 -4.24
CA PHE A 295 -13.19 11.79 -4.84
C PHE A 295 -13.66 11.17 -6.16
N ILE A 296 -12.73 10.91 -7.06
CA ILE A 296 -12.98 10.12 -8.26
C ILE A 296 -11.94 9.02 -8.26
N GLY A 297 -12.17 8.00 -7.44
CA GLY A 297 -11.24 6.90 -7.28
C GLY A 297 -11.14 6.02 -8.53
N LEU A 298 -10.16 5.13 -8.50
CA LEU A 298 -9.93 4.11 -9.52
C LEU A 298 -10.16 2.72 -8.92
N GLU A 299 -10.76 1.83 -9.72
CA GLU A 299 -10.89 0.41 -9.38
C GLU A 299 -9.49 -0.22 -9.33
N LYS A 300 -9.25 -1.08 -8.34
CA LYS A 300 -8.01 -1.86 -8.26
C LYS A 300 -8.09 -3.05 -9.22
N HIS A 301 -6.98 -3.38 -9.88
CA HIS A 301 -6.92 -4.53 -10.78
C HIS A 301 -6.86 -5.85 -10.01
N VAL A 302 -7.39 -6.90 -10.64
CA VAL A 302 -7.38 -8.29 -10.15
C VAL A 302 -6.17 -9.01 -10.74
N PHE A 303 -5.46 -9.80 -9.94
CA PHE A 303 -4.35 -10.58 -10.46
C PHE A 303 -4.83 -11.66 -11.44
N GLY A 304 -4.17 -11.77 -12.59
CA GLY A 304 -4.56 -12.70 -13.66
C GLY A 304 -5.60 -12.13 -14.64
N GLU A 305 -6.40 -11.15 -14.24
CA GLU A 305 -7.40 -10.54 -15.12
C GLU A 305 -6.80 -9.40 -15.96
N SER A 306 -7.00 -9.44 -17.27
CA SER A 306 -6.63 -8.31 -18.14
C SER A 306 -7.80 -7.34 -18.26
N ALA A 307 -7.55 -6.05 -18.02
CA ALA A 307 -8.55 -4.98 -18.20
C ALA A 307 -9.06 -4.86 -19.66
N ARG A 308 -8.47 -5.57 -20.63
CA ARG A 308 -8.97 -5.65 -22.02
C ARG A 308 -10.19 -6.57 -22.19
N ASN A 309 -10.59 -7.29 -21.14
CA ASN A 309 -11.73 -8.21 -21.16
C ASN A 309 -13.02 -7.61 -20.57
N LYS A 310 -13.02 -6.33 -20.19
CA LYS A 310 -14.22 -5.57 -19.78
C LYS A 310 -14.62 -4.57 -20.86
#